data_AF-A0A0K8SPU9-F1
#
_entry.id   AF-A0A0K8SPU9-F1
#
_cell.length_a   1.000
_cell.length_b   1.000
_cell.length_c   1.000
_cell.angle_alpha   90.00
_cell.angle_beta   90.00
_cell.angle_gamma   90.00
#
_symmetry.space_group_name_H-M   'P 1'
#
loop_
_entity.id
_entity.type
_entity.pdbx_description
1 polymer ?
#
loop_
_entity_poly.entity_id
_entity_poly.type
_entity_poly.pdbx_seq_one_letter_code
_entity_poly.pdbx_strand_id
1 'polypeptide(L)'
;LVPSGNQSINSAIDITFASSNLATRLSWNIVDDTLGSNHWPVVITLDEAETPYQPTPTRKWNMNKADWEEFTNFLHSREQLLQPNLTYNDFIAIVEEACNHSIPLTTSRPFKRRKHWWTTACKIAVENRHRACKVYIRNSTWVNYIEAQ
;
A
#
# COMPACT_ATOMS: atom_id res chain seq x y z
N LEU A 1 -33.00 -26.81 -17.18
CA LEU A 1 -32.93 -26.91 -15.71
C LEU A 1 -33.03 -25.49 -15.17
N VAL A 2 -34.24 -25.05 -14.84
CA VAL A 2 -34.47 -23.72 -14.25
C VAL A 2 -34.38 -23.92 -12.74
N PRO A 3 -33.45 -23.27 -12.02
CA PRO A 3 -33.49 -23.28 -10.57
C PRO A 3 -34.65 -22.40 -10.14
N SER A 4 -35.78 -23.03 -9.82
CA SER A 4 -36.85 -22.44 -9.03
C SER A 4 -36.45 -22.48 -7.56
N GLY A 5 -36.41 -21.32 -6.93
CA GLY A 5 -36.15 -21.17 -5.49
C GLY A 5 -35.39 -19.89 -5.22
N ASN A 6 -35.78 -19.17 -4.18
CA ASN A 6 -35.04 -18.05 -3.60
C ASN A 6 -33.57 -18.46 -3.37
N GLN A 7 -32.71 -18.27 -4.36
CA GLN A 7 -31.28 -18.28 -4.13
C GLN A 7 -30.97 -16.93 -3.48
N SER A 8 -30.65 -16.93 -2.19
CA SER A 8 -29.75 -15.90 -1.71
C SER A 8 -28.44 -16.08 -2.49
N ILE A 9 -28.21 -15.25 -3.51
CA ILE A 9 -27.11 -15.38 -4.50
C ILE A 9 -25.70 -15.18 -3.88
N ASN A 10 -25.61 -15.02 -2.56
CA ASN A 10 -24.37 -14.72 -1.85
C ASN A 10 -23.93 -15.92 -1.00
N SER A 11 -23.45 -16.99 -1.62
CA SER A 11 -22.73 -18.04 -0.90
C SER A 11 -21.23 -17.77 -0.97
N ALA A 12 -20.58 -17.47 0.16
CA ALA A 12 -19.13 -17.52 0.24
C ALA A 12 -18.67 -18.97 0.23
N ILE A 13 -18.17 -19.41 -0.93
CA ILE A 13 -17.51 -20.72 -1.07
C ILE A 13 -16.06 -20.67 -0.60
N ASP A 14 -15.47 -19.48 -0.64
CA ASP A 14 -14.07 -19.26 -0.28
C ASP A 14 -13.91 -19.25 1.25
N ILE A 15 -12.99 -20.07 1.75
CA ILE A 15 -12.67 -20.20 3.17
C ILE A 15 -11.25 -19.69 3.45
N THR A 16 -11.02 -19.18 4.65
CA THR A 16 -9.69 -18.73 5.08
C THR A 16 -9.35 -19.26 6.46
N PHE A 17 -8.12 -19.75 6.61
CA PHE A 17 -7.58 -20.21 7.89
C PHE A 17 -6.59 -19.17 8.43
N ALA A 18 -6.66 -18.94 9.74
CA ALA A 18 -5.71 -18.11 10.47
C ALA A 18 -5.39 -18.78 11.82
N SER A 19 -4.23 -18.49 12.39
CA SER A 19 -3.96 -18.84 13.78
C SER A 19 -4.92 -18.09 14.71
N SER A 20 -5.23 -18.65 15.88
CA SER A 20 -6.15 -18.02 16.84
C SER A 20 -5.73 -16.59 17.21
N ASN A 21 -4.42 -16.36 17.39
CA ASN A 21 -3.88 -15.03 17.69
C ASN A 21 -4.06 -14.03 16.55
N LEU A 22 -3.98 -14.47 15.30
CA LEU A 22 -4.18 -13.61 14.14
C LEU A 22 -5.67 -13.38 13.88
N ALA A 23 -6.50 -14.42 13.98
CA ALA A 23 -7.93 -14.36 13.69
C ALA A 23 -8.67 -13.27 14.50
N THR A 24 -8.27 -13.06 15.76
CA THR A 24 -8.86 -12.00 16.61
C THR A 24 -8.55 -10.58 16.17
N ARG A 25 -7.61 -10.41 15.22
CA ARG A 25 -7.14 -9.12 14.70
C ARG A 25 -7.55 -8.93 13.23
N LEU A 26 -8.33 -9.86 12.68
CA LEU A 26 -8.76 -9.81 11.29
C LEU A 26 -10.26 -9.51 11.21
N SER A 27 -10.62 -8.62 10.30
CA SER A 27 -11.98 -8.48 9.81
C SER A 27 -12.11 -9.26 8.50
N TRP A 28 -13.18 -10.05 8.37
CA TRP A 28 -13.44 -10.91 7.21
C TRP A 28 -14.77 -10.53 6.58
N ASN A 29 -14.77 -10.08 5.32
CA ASN A 29 -15.96 -9.57 4.65
C ASN A 29 -16.02 -10.05 3.20
N ILE A 30 -17.24 -10.27 2.71
CA ILE A 30 -17.50 -10.54 1.29
C ILE A 30 -17.77 -9.19 0.61
N VAL A 31 -17.12 -8.94 -0.53
CA VAL A 31 -17.39 -7.75 -1.34
C VAL A 31 -18.69 -7.95 -2.10
N ASP A 32 -19.60 -6.98 -2.04
CA ASP A 32 -20.85 -6.96 -2.83
C ASP A 32 -20.59 -6.56 -4.30
N ASP A 33 -19.57 -7.17 -4.90
CA ASP A 33 -19.22 -7.09 -6.33
C ASP A 33 -18.39 -8.32 -6.71
N THR A 34 -18.82 -9.08 -7.72
CA THR A 34 -18.07 -10.24 -8.24
C THR A 34 -16.81 -9.86 -9.02
N LEU A 35 -16.64 -8.57 -9.34
CA LEU A 35 -15.53 -8.05 -10.16
C LEU A 35 -15.41 -8.74 -11.54
N GLY A 36 -16.53 -9.22 -12.09
CA GLY A 36 -16.56 -9.94 -13.37
C GLY A 36 -16.15 -11.42 -13.27
N SER A 37 -16.01 -11.95 -12.05
CA SER A 37 -15.84 -13.38 -11.79
C SER A 37 -17.20 -14.06 -11.50
N ASN A 38 -17.22 -15.38 -11.53
CA ASN A 38 -18.29 -16.19 -10.95
C ASN A 38 -18.12 -16.43 -9.44
N HIS A 39 -17.04 -15.92 -8.83
CA HIS A 39 -16.79 -15.95 -7.38
C HIS A 39 -16.97 -14.56 -6.75
N TRP A 40 -17.40 -14.54 -5.49
CA TRP A 40 -17.47 -13.33 -4.67
C TRP A 40 -16.15 -13.12 -3.93
N PRO A 41 -15.43 -12.00 -4.15
CA PRO A 41 -14.16 -11.74 -3.48
C PRO A 41 -14.32 -11.66 -1.96
N VAL A 42 -13.41 -12.31 -1.25
CA VAL A 42 -13.23 -12.16 0.20
C VAL A 42 -12.16 -11.10 0.45
N VAL A 43 -12.49 -10.11 1.28
CA VAL A 43 -11.57 -9.09 1.78
C VAL A 43 -11.28 -9.36 3.25
N ILE A 44 -10.00 -9.48 3.56
CA ILE A 44 -9.50 -9.67 4.92
C ILE A 44 -8.65 -8.46 5.26
N THR A 45 -9.03 -7.73 6.30
CA THR A 45 -8.26 -6.58 6.79
C THR A 45 -7.67 -6.91 8.15
N LEU A 46 -6.44 -6.47 8.36
CA LEU A 46 -5.76 -6.57 9.63
C LEU A 46 -6.02 -5.29 10.41
N ASP A 47 -6.75 -5.41 11.52
CA ASP A 47 -7.20 -4.29 12.34
C ASP A 47 -6.09 -3.89 13.33
N GLU A 48 -4.95 -3.49 12.77
CA GLU A 48 -3.83 -2.93 13.51
C GLU A 48 -3.78 -1.42 13.30
N ALA A 49 -3.37 -0.68 14.34
CA ALA A 49 -2.99 0.71 14.15
C ALA A 49 -1.81 0.73 13.17
N GLU A 50 -2.05 1.19 11.94
CA GLU A 50 -0.98 1.40 10.98
C GLU A 50 0.02 2.36 11.63
N THR A 51 1.19 1.85 12.04
CA THR A 51 2.37 2.70 12.03
C THR A 51 2.56 3.04 10.55
N PRO A 52 2.44 4.31 10.14
CA PRO A 52 2.62 4.65 8.74
C PRO A 52 3.96 4.06 8.33
N TYR A 53 3.94 3.15 7.34
CA TYR A 53 5.16 2.69 6.71
C TYR A 53 5.81 3.95 6.16
N GLN A 54 6.76 4.48 6.92
CA GLN A 54 7.66 5.50 6.43
C GLN A 54 8.73 4.71 5.71
N PRO A 55 8.72 4.64 4.37
CA PRO A 55 9.90 4.17 3.67
C PRO A 55 11.03 5.11 4.09
N THR A 56 11.82 4.69 5.07
CA THR A 56 13.09 5.34 5.35
C THR A 56 13.86 5.20 4.05
N PRO A 57 14.19 6.30 3.35
CA PRO A 57 15.00 6.18 2.16
C PRO A 57 16.26 5.43 2.56
N THR A 58 16.57 4.33 1.88
CA THR A 58 17.78 3.53 2.14
C THR A 58 19.06 4.36 2.01
N ARG A 59 18.96 5.56 1.41
CA ARG A 59 20.00 6.58 1.36
C ARG A 59 19.45 7.95 1.76
N LYS A 60 19.64 8.31 3.03
CA LYS A 60 19.31 9.63 3.61
C LYS A 60 19.99 10.76 2.83
N TRP A 61 21.26 10.61 2.47
CA TRP A 61 22.08 11.62 1.81
C TRP A 61 22.36 11.31 0.33
N ASN A 62 22.32 12.34 -0.51
CA ASN A 62 22.65 12.27 -1.93
C ASN A 62 24.16 12.42 -2.14
N MET A 63 24.89 11.30 -2.08
CA MET A 63 26.34 11.27 -2.20
C MET A 63 26.88 11.86 -3.52
N ASN A 64 26.06 11.92 -4.58
CA ASN A 64 26.46 12.53 -5.86
C ASN A 64 26.50 14.08 -5.80
N LYS A 65 25.88 14.68 -4.78
CA LYS A 65 25.84 16.12 -4.55
C LYS A 65 26.56 16.51 -3.24
N ALA A 66 27.37 15.62 -2.70
CA ALA A 66 28.15 15.89 -1.50
C ALA A 66 29.18 16.98 -1.78
N ASP A 67 29.21 18.01 -0.94
CA ASP A 67 30.33 18.94 -0.86
C ASP A 67 31.39 18.35 0.10
N TRP A 68 32.38 17.67 -0.48
CA TRP A 68 33.43 17.03 0.30
C TRP A 68 34.40 18.03 0.95
N GLU A 69 34.50 19.24 0.40
CA GLU A 69 35.33 20.29 0.98
C GLU A 69 34.66 20.83 2.24
N GLU A 70 33.36 21.15 2.17
CA GLU A 70 32.55 21.56 3.32
C GLU A 70 32.50 20.47 4.39
N PHE A 71 32.33 19.20 3.99
CA PHE A 71 32.37 18.05 4.91
C PHE A 71 33.70 17.99 5.68
N THR A 72 34.82 18.12 4.97
CA THR A 72 36.16 18.03 5.56
C THR A 72 36.44 19.21 6.49
N ASN A 73 36.08 20.42 6.05
CA ASN A 73 36.22 21.64 6.85
C ASN A 73 35.38 21.57 8.13
N PHE A 74 34.17 21.01 8.04
CA PHE A 74 33.33 20.79 9.22
C PHE A 74 34.00 19.84 10.21
N LEU A 75 34.53 18.70 9.75
CA LEU A 75 35.25 17.76 10.62
C LEU A 75 36.50 18.37 11.25
N HIS A 76 37.29 19.14 10.49
CA HIS A 76 38.45 19.86 11.04
C HIS A 76 38.04 20.87 12.12
N SER A 77 36.90 21.57 11.96
CA SER A 77 36.40 22.47 13.00
C SER A 77 36.04 21.75 14.32
N ARG A 78 35.79 20.44 14.26
CA ARG A 78 35.44 19.57 15.39
C ARG A 78 36.60 18.67 15.84
N GLU A 79 37.82 18.89 15.34
CA GLU A 79 38.98 18.03 15.61
C GLU A 79 39.24 17.81 17.11
N GLN A 80 39.02 18.83 17.93
CA GLN A 80 39.17 18.76 19.39
C GLN A 80 38.20 17.77 20.08
N LEU A 81 37.08 17.44 19.44
CA LEU A 81 36.09 16.47 19.90
C LEU A 81 36.46 15.04 19.48
N LEU A 82 37.31 14.88 18.46
CA LEU A 82 37.75 13.59 17.93
C LEU A 82 38.94 13.03 18.74
N GLN A 83 38.76 12.93 20.06
CA GLN A 83 39.79 12.38 20.95
C GLN A 83 39.78 10.84 20.98
N PRO A 84 40.91 10.18 21.32
CA PRO A 84 41.01 8.71 21.32
C PRO A 84 40.02 7.98 22.22
N ASN A 85 39.47 8.67 23.23
CA ASN A 85 38.48 8.15 24.19
C ASN A 85 37.02 8.42 23.76
N LEU A 86 36.79 8.91 22.54
CA LEU A 86 35.46 9.17 22.02
C LEU A 86 34.65 7.88 21.92
N THR A 87 33.38 7.93 22.34
CA THR A 87 32.49 6.78 22.23
C THR A 87 32.04 6.58 20.78
N TYR A 88 31.64 5.36 20.44
CA TYR A 88 31.09 5.05 19.12
C TYR A 88 29.89 5.95 18.76
N ASN A 89 29.00 6.20 19.72
CA ASN A 89 27.80 7.00 19.48
C ASN A 89 28.15 8.48 19.24
N ASP A 90 29.10 9.03 19.99
CA ASP A 90 29.54 10.41 19.81
C ASP A 90 30.26 10.60 18.47
N PHE A 91 31.07 9.62 18.06
CA PHE A 91 31.71 9.63 16.74
C PHE A 91 30.67 9.64 15.61
N ILE A 92 29.69 8.74 15.67
CA ILE A 92 28.62 8.70 14.66
C ILE A 92 27.84 10.01 14.65
N ALA A 93 27.53 10.59 15.82
CA ALA A 93 26.82 11.87 15.89
C ALA A 93 27.57 13.01 15.19
N ILE A 94 28.90 13.11 15.38
CA ILE A 94 29.74 14.12 14.71
C ILE A 94 29.75 13.91 13.20
N VAL A 95 29.88 12.65 12.74
CA VAL A 95 29.84 12.31 11.31
C VAL A 95 28.48 12.61 10.70
N GLU A 96 27.38 12.32 11.41
CA GLU A 96 26.04 12.65 10.97
C GLU A 96 25.82 14.16 10.88
N GLU A 97 26.34 14.94 11.84
CA GLU A 97 26.28 16.40 11.82
C GLU A 97 27.01 16.96 10.59
N ALA A 98 28.21 16.46 10.30
CA ALA A 98 28.96 16.82 9.10
C ALA A 98 28.18 16.48 7.81
N CYS A 99 27.62 15.27 7.72
CA CYS A 99 26.79 14.86 6.59
C CYS A 99 25.55 15.74 6.41
N ASN A 100 24.90 16.16 7.50
CA ASN A 100 23.72 17.03 7.42
C ASN A 100 24.07 18.45 6.96
N HIS A 101 25.29 18.92 7.22
CA HIS A 101 25.75 20.23 6.78
C HIS A 101 26.15 20.25 5.31
N SER A 102 26.85 19.22 4.84
CA SER A 102 27.52 19.24 3.54
C SER A 102 26.92 18.32 2.48
N ILE A 103 26.00 17.43 2.84
CA ILE A 103 25.40 16.48 1.90
C ILE A 103 23.88 16.67 1.87
N PRO A 104 23.31 17.15 0.74
CA PRO A 104 21.88 17.34 0.65
C PRO A 104 21.15 16.00 0.72
N LEU A 105 19.95 16.00 1.31
CA LEU A 105 19.13 14.80 1.44
C LEU A 105 18.61 14.32 0.08
N THR A 106 18.49 13.00 -0.06
CA THR A 106 17.82 12.40 -1.23
C THR A 106 16.35 12.78 -1.20
N THR A 107 15.88 13.47 -2.24
CA THR A 107 14.45 13.73 -2.40
C THR A 107 13.80 12.56 -3.12
N SER A 108 13.00 11.79 -2.38
CA SER A 108 12.05 10.86 -2.98
C SER A 108 10.81 11.67 -3.40
N ARG A 109 10.56 11.80 -4.70
CA ARG A 109 9.24 12.22 -5.16
C ARG A 109 8.38 10.96 -5.22
N PRO A 110 7.21 10.93 -4.55
CA PRO A 110 6.31 9.79 -4.68
C PRO A 110 5.90 9.69 -6.15
N PHE A 111 6.45 8.69 -6.84
CA PHE A 111 6.08 8.43 -8.22
C PHE A 111 4.68 7.84 -8.25
N LYS A 112 3.68 8.64 -8.64
CA LYS A 112 2.34 8.13 -8.87
C LYS A 112 2.35 7.29 -10.14
N ARG A 113 2.29 5.96 -10.00
CA ARG A 113 2.13 5.05 -11.15
C ARG A 113 0.87 5.45 -11.92
N ARG A 114 1.03 5.87 -13.17
CA ARG A 114 -0.09 6.14 -14.06
C ARG A 114 -0.69 4.81 -14.53
N LYS A 115 -1.99 4.61 -14.33
CA LYS A 115 -2.71 3.44 -14.84
C LYS A 115 -3.07 3.68 -16.31
N HIS A 116 -2.13 3.47 -17.23
CA HIS A 116 -2.33 3.73 -18.67
C HIS A 116 -3.48 2.92 -19.29
N TRP A 117 -3.80 1.77 -18.71
CA TRP A 117 -4.89 0.89 -19.14
C TRP A 117 -6.26 1.30 -18.60
N TRP A 118 -6.34 2.22 -17.64
CA TRP A 118 -7.61 2.65 -17.04
C TRP A 118 -8.13 3.92 -17.72
N THR A 119 -9.00 3.75 -18.71
CA THR A 119 -9.58 4.85 -19.49
C THR A 119 -10.97 5.23 -18.98
N THR A 120 -11.52 6.36 -19.47
CA THR A 120 -12.91 6.75 -19.21
C THR A 120 -13.89 5.66 -19.64
N ALA A 121 -13.61 4.95 -20.74
CA ALA A 121 -14.42 3.83 -21.20
C ALA A 121 -14.41 2.67 -20.20
N CYS A 122 -13.25 2.35 -19.61
CA CYS A 122 -13.16 1.34 -18.54
C CYS A 122 -14.01 1.73 -17.32
N LYS A 123 -13.96 3.00 -16.92
CA LYS A 123 -14.78 3.50 -15.80
C LYS A 123 -16.29 3.35 -16.09
N ILE A 124 -16.73 3.75 -17.28
CA ILE A 124 -18.15 3.64 -17.70
C ILE A 124 -18.58 2.17 -17.74
N ALA A 125 -17.77 1.28 -18.31
CA ALA A 125 -18.06 -0.14 -18.38
C ALA A 125 -18.26 -0.76 -16.99
N VAL A 126 -17.38 -0.43 -16.03
CA VAL A 126 -17.48 -0.90 -14.65
C VAL A 126 -18.73 -0.35 -13.96
N GLU A 127 -19.06 0.93 -14.14
CA GLU A 127 -20.29 1.50 -13.58
C GLU A 127 -21.56 0.85 -14.16
N ASN A 128 -21.59 0.57 -15.46
CA ASN A 128 -22.72 -0.09 -16.11
C ASN A 128 -22.90 -1.52 -15.58
N ARG A 129 -21.81 -2.28 -15.47
CA ARG A 129 -21.81 -3.60 -14.84
C ARG A 129 -22.37 -3.55 -13.42
N HIS A 130 -21.90 -2.61 -12.58
CA HIS A 130 -22.42 -2.46 -11.21
C HIS A 130 -23.93 -2.17 -11.18
N ARG A 131 -24.43 -1.34 -12.11
CA ARG A 131 -25.88 -1.06 -12.22
C ARG A 131 -26.66 -2.33 -12.59
N ALA A 132 -26.19 -3.08 -13.58
CA ALA A 132 -26.82 -4.32 -14.01
C ALA A 132 -26.80 -5.40 -12.92
N CYS A 133 -25.67 -5.59 -12.22
CA CYS A 133 -25.59 -6.49 -11.06
C CYS A 133 -26.62 -6.14 -9.98
N LYS A 134 -26.78 -4.85 -9.64
CA LYS A 134 -27.79 -4.41 -8.65
C LYS A 134 -29.22 -4.70 -9.10
N VAL A 135 -29.51 -4.60 -10.40
CA VAL A 135 -30.83 -4.95 -10.95
C VAL A 135 -31.06 -6.45 -10.84
N TYR A 136 -30.06 -7.27 -11.20
CA TYR A 136 -30.13 -8.73 -11.10
C TYR A 136 -30.29 -9.23 -9.65
N ILE A 137 -29.55 -8.65 -8.70
CA ILE A 137 -29.67 -9.00 -7.27
C ILE A 137 -31.09 -8.69 -6.74
N ARG A 138 -31.69 -7.58 -7.18
CA ARG A 138 -33.06 -7.20 -6.79
C ARG A 138 -34.13 -8.04 -7.47
N ASN A 139 -33.88 -8.45 -8.70
CA ASN A 139 -34.84 -9.21 -9.52
C ASN A 139 -34.09 -10.21 -10.40
N SER A 140 -33.94 -11.44 -9.91
CA SER A 140 -33.07 -12.46 -10.49
C SER A 140 -33.69 -13.18 -11.68
N THR A 141 -33.98 -12.43 -12.75
CA THR A 141 -34.44 -12.99 -14.02
C THR A 141 -33.26 -13.36 -14.93
N TRP A 142 -33.50 -14.26 -15.90
CA TRP A 142 -32.51 -14.63 -16.91
C TRP A 142 -32.04 -13.44 -17.76
N VAL A 143 -32.94 -12.52 -18.09
CA VAL A 143 -32.59 -11.29 -18.85
C VAL A 143 -31.65 -10.42 -18.04
N ASN A 144 -31.98 -10.17 -16.77
CA ASN A 144 -31.15 -9.37 -15.87
C ASN A 144 -29.79 -10.05 -15.60
N TYR A 145 -29.75 -11.39 -15.60
CA TYR A 145 -28.50 -12.14 -15.50
C TYR A 145 -27.59 -11.88 -16.70
N ILE A 146 -28.12 -11.98 -17.93
CA ILE A 146 -27.34 -11.72 -19.16
C ILE A 146 -26.81 -10.28 -19.17
N GLU A 147 -27.62 -9.30 -18.76
CA GLU A 147 -27.20 -7.90 -18.72
C GLU A 147 -26.12 -7.61 -17.66
N ALA A 148 -26.02 -8.45 -16.62
CA ALA A 148 -25.08 -8.31 -15.52
C ALA A 148 -23.72 -9.01 -15.74
N GLN A 149 -23.58 -9.83 -16.79
CA GLN A 149 -22.32 -10.43 -17.22
C GLN A 149 -21.46 -9.40 -17.98
#